data_AF-A0A349H5L4-F1
#
_entry.id   AF-A0A349H5L4-F1
#
_cell.length_a   1.000
_cell.length_b   1.000
_cell.length_c   1.000
_cell.angle_alpha   90.00
_cell.angle_beta   90.00
_cell.angle_gamma   90.00
#
_symmetry.space_group_name_H-M   'P 1'
#
loop_
_entity.id
_entity.type
_entity.pdbx_description
1 polymer ?
#
loop_
_entity_poly.entity_id
_entity_poly.type
_entity_poly.pdbx_seq_one_letter_code
_entity_poly.pdbx_strand_id
1 'polypeptide(L)'
;MITKTLTLNNIERKIFWGLLVSLSVVVSFYLYSALAITLAGVDRNNINRTLSELSNNVGTLEAEYLSITNGFTLSYAKQLGFQETKEKFTSMPAVTFATAVDSETRVAVAR
;
A
#
# COMPACT_ATOMS: atom_id res chain seq x y z
N MET A 1 -74.51 11.83 18.33
CA MET A 1 -73.43 11.10 17.63
C MET A 1 -72.71 12.12 16.75
N ILE A 2 -71.46 12.47 17.06
CA ILE A 2 -70.72 13.53 16.35
C ILE A 2 -69.95 12.88 15.19
N THR A 3 -70.42 13.10 13.97
CA THR A 3 -69.76 12.61 12.76
C THR A 3 -68.59 13.54 12.43
N LYS A 4 -67.36 13.10 12.73
CA LYS A 4 -66.15 13.81 12.31
C LYS A 4 -65.95 13.56 10.81
N THR A 5 -66.29 14.55 9.98
CA THR A 5 -65.95 14.52 8.56
C THR A 5 -64.45 14.80 8.43
N LEU A 6 -63.66 13.80 8.01
CA LEU A 6 -62.25 13.98 7.71
C LEU A 6 -62.12 14.99 6.56
N THR A 7 -61.39 16.09 6.79
CA THR A 7 -61.07 17.08 5.77
C THR A 7 -59.91 16.57 4.89
N LEU A 8 -60.23 15.63 3.99
CA LEU A 8 -59.27 14.85 3.17
C LEU A 8 -58.30 15.74 2.34
N ASN A 9 -58.77 16.88 1.85
CA ASN A 9 -58.00 17.80 1.00
C ASN A 9 -56.64 18.24 1.62
N ASN A 10 -56.60 18.48 2.93
CA ASN A 10 -55.35 18.92 3.59
C ASN A 10 -54.34 17.77 3.80
N ILE A 11 -54.83 16.53 3.91
CA ILE A 11 -54.00 15.34 4.13
C ILE A 11 -53.34 14.93 2.81
N GLU A 12 -54.10 14.91 1.72
CA GLU A 12 -53.62 14.58 0.37
C GLU A 12 -52.49 15.53 -0.07
N ARG A 13 -52.67 16.84 0.14
CA ARG A 13 -51.64 17.83 -0.19
C ARG A 13 -50.35 17.61 0.62
N LYS A 14 -50.45 17.27 1.91
CA LYS A 14 -49.26 16.97 2.74
C LYS A 14 -48.53 15.73 2.27
N ILE A 15 -49.25 14.67 1.91
CA ILE A 15 -48.66 13.42 1.41
C ILE A 15 -47.98 13.66 0.06
N PHE A 16 -48.61 14.41 -0.84
CA PHE A 16 -48.03 14.76 -2.12
C PHE A 16 -46.69 15.51 -1.97
N TRP A 17 -46.64 16.53 -1.12
CA TRP A 17 -45.41 17.26 -0.85
C TRP A 17 -44.36 16.39 -0.16
N GLY A 18 -44.77 15.50 0.75
CA GLY A 18 -43.86 14.55 1.38
C GLY A 18 -43.21 13.60 0.37
N LEU A 19 -44.01 13.05 -0.55
CA LEU A 19 -43.52 12.21 -1.64
C LEU A 19 -42.62 12.99 -2.62
N LEU A 20 -42.99 14.22 -2.96
CA LEU A 20 -42.19 15.08 -3.84
C LEU A 20 -40.81 15.37 -3.23
N VAL A 21 -40.76 15.74 -1.95
CA VAL A 21 -39.50 15.99 -1.24
C VAL A 21 -38.68 14.71 -1.12
N SER A 22 -39.31 13.59 -0.75
CA SER A 22 -38.65 12.28 -0.66
C SER A 22 -38.04 11.88 -2.00
N LEU A 23 -38.80 12.00 -3.10
CA LEU A 23 -38.32 11.71 -4.44
C LEU A 23 -37.14 12.61 -4.82
N SER A 24 -37.25 13.91 -4.54
CA SER A 24 -36.18 14.88 -4.80
C SER A 24 -34.90 14.54 -4.04
N VAL A 25 -35.02 14.13 -2.77
CA VAL A 25 -33.87 13.69 -1.95
C VAL A 25 -33.23 12.45 -2.55
N VAL A 26 -34.02 11.44 -2.94
CA VAL A 26 -33.49 10.20 -3.53
C VAL A 26 -32.77 10.48 -4.85
N VAL A 27 -33.36 11.30 -5.73
CA VAL A 27 -32.74 11.70 -7.00
C VAL A 27 -31.45 12.47 -6.77
N SER A 28 -31.45 13.42 -5.84
CA SER A 28 -30.26 14.23 -5.55
C SER A 28 -29.13 13.37 -4.95
N PHE A 29 -29.48 12.47 -4.04
CA PHE A 29 -28.54 11.51 -3.47
C PHE A 29 -27.94 10.60 -4.54
N TYR A 30 -28.78 10.07 -5.44
CA TYR A 30 -28.32 9.23 -6.55
C TYR A 30 -27.32 9.96 -7.44
N LEU A 31 -27.65 11.19 -7.88
CA LEU A 31 -26.75 11.99 -8.74
C LEU A 31 -25.44 12.31 -8.03
N TYR A 32 -25.49 12.66 -6.74
CA TYR A 32 -24.29 12.90 -5.93
C TYR A 32 -23.41 11.65 -5.84
N SER A 33 -23.99 10.49 -5.51
CA SER A 33 -23.26 9.23 -5.41
C SER A 33 -22.67 8.80 -6.75
N ALA A 34 -23.41 8.93 -7.86
CA ALA A 34 -22.92 8.62 -9.19
C ALA A 34 -21.71 9.49 -9.57
N LEU A 35 -21.78 10.80 -9.29
CA LEU A 35 -20.68 11.73 -9.52
C LEU A 35 -19.45 11.35 -8.68
N ALA A 36 -19.64 11.10 -7.38
CA ALA A 36 -18.56 10.76 -6.46
C ALA A 36 -17.84 9.46 -6.87
N ILE A 37 -18.59 8.43 -7.26
CA ILE A 37 -18.02 7.16 -7.73
C ILE A 37 -17.23 7.36 -9.02
N THR A 38 -17.76 8.18 -9.94
CA THR A 38 -17.09 8.46 -11.22
C THR A 38 -15.76 9.17 -11.00
N LEU A 39 -15.72 10.22 -10.17
CA LEU A 39 -14.49 10.94 -9.83
C LEU A 39 -13.47 10.02 -9.14
N ALA A 40 -13.90 9.26 -8.13
CA ALA A 40 -13.03 8.31 -7.45
C ALA A 40 -12.45 7.25 -8.39
N GLY A 41 -13.22 6.82 -9.40
CA GLY A 41 -12.75 5.91 -10.45
C GLY A 41 -11.66 6.53 -11.32
N VAL A 42 -11.83 7.79 -11.72
CA VAL A 42 -10.82 8.53 -12.50
C VAL A 42 -9.53 8.74 -11.70
N ASP A 43 -9.66 9.16 -10.43
CA ASP A 43 -8.50 9.37 -9.55
C ASP A 43 -7.71 8.08 -9.36
N ARG A 44 -8.40 6.96 -9.11
CA ARG A 44 -7.77 5.65 -8.99
C ARG A 44 -7.07 5.22 -10.28
N ASN A 45 -7.65 5.52 -11.44
CA ASN A 45 -7.02 5.22 -12.72
C ASN A 45 -5.73 6.04 -12.93
N ASN A 46 -5.73 7.31 -12.53
CA ASN A 46 -4.54 8.16 -12.61
C ASN A 46 -3.43 7.66 -11.67
N ILE A 47 -3.79 7.27 -10.44
CA ILE A 47 -2.86 6.65 -9.50
C ILE A 47 -2.27 5.36 -10.08
N ASN A 48 -3.10 4.47 -10.63
CA ASN A 48 -2.64 3.23 -11.24
C ASN A 48 -1.67 3.47 -12.41
N ARG A 49 -1.93 4.46 -13.27
CA ARG A 49 -1.00 4.86 -14.33
C ARG A 49 0.34 5.32 -13.77
N THR A 50 0.31 6.21 -12.78
CA THR A 50 1.52 6.72 -12.14
C THR A 50 2.32 5.59 -11.48
N LEU A 51 1.64 4.63 -10.85
CA LEU A 51 2.26 3.45 -10.25
C LEU A 51 2.92 2.57 -11.31
N SER A 52 2.26 2.36 -12.45
CA SER A 52 2.79 1.59 -13.56
C SER A 52 4.01 2.26 -14.20
N GLU A 53 3.97 3.59 -14.37
CA GLU A 53 5.11 4.37 -14.86
C GLU A 53 6.29 4.28 -13.88
N LEU A 54 6.03 4.42 -12.57
CA LEU A 54 7.07 4.26 -11.54
C LEU A 54 7.66 2.85 -11.55
N SER A 55 6.83 1.81 -11.64
CA SER A 55 7.30 0.42 -11.71
C SER A 55 8.19 0.17 -12.93
N ASN A 56 7.86 0.75 -14.09
CA ASN A 56 8.68 0.64 -15.28
C ASN A 56 10.03 1.37 -15.13
N ASN A 57 10.02 2.55 -14.51
CA ASN A 57 11.25 3.30 -14.25
C ASN A 57 12.16 2.55 -13.27
N VAL A 58 11.60 1.97 -12.20
CA VAL A 58 12.35 1.12 -11.26
C VAL A 58 12.93 -0.10 -11.98
N GLY A 59 12.14 -0.81 -12.78
CA GLY A 59 12.64 -1.97 -13.53
C GLY A 59 13.75 -1.60 -14.54
N THR A 60 13.67 -0.43 -15.16
CA THR A 60 14.74 0.08 -16.04
C THR A 60 16.01 0.36 -15.25
N LEU A 61 15.88 1.00 -14.09
CA LEU A 61 17.02 1.32 -13.23
C LEU A 61 17.66 0.06 -12.62
N GLU A 62 16.86 -0.95 -12.27
CA GLU A 62 17.34 -2.25 -11.83
C GLU A 62 18.11 -2.97 -12.95
N ALA A 63 17.61 -2.93 -14.18
CA ALA A 63 18.33 -3.49 -15.33
C ALA A 63 19.65 -2.76 -15.58
N GLU A 64 19.67 -1.43 -15.48
CA GLU A 64 20.89 -0.62 -15.57
C GLU A 64 21.90 -1.00 -14.48
N TYR A 65 21.46 -1.06 -13.22
CA TYR A 65 22.29 -1.47 -12.08
C TYR A 65 22.88 -2.87 -12.27
N LEU A 66 22.08 -3.83 -12.73
CA LEU A 66 22.54 -5.18 -13.03
C LEU A 66 23.55 -5.17 -14.19
N SER A 67 23.36 -4.35 -15.22
CA SER A 67 24.30 -4.23 -16.33
C SER A 67 25.67 -3.71 -15.86
N ILE A 68 25.68 -2.70 -15.00
CA ILE A 68 26.90 -2.13 -14.43
C ILE A 68 27.59 -3.15 -13.53
N THR A 69 26.83 -3.80 -12.64
CA THR A 69 27.36 -4.81 -11.71
C THR A 69 27.95 -6.01 -12.45
N ASN A 70 27.29 -6.48 -13.51
CA ASN A 70 27.80 -7.56 -14.36
C ASN A 70 29.04 -7.14 -15.18
N GLY A 71 29.27 -5.84 -15.39
CA GLY A 71 30.49 -5.32 -16.01
C GLY A 71 31.72 -5.46 -15.11
N PHE A 72 31.55 -5.33 -13.79
CA PHE A 72 32.63 -5.47 -12.81
C PHE A 72 32.92 -6.93 -12.47
N THR A 73 33.44 -7.68 -13.44
CA THR A 73 33.89 -9.06 -13.23
C THR A 73 35.39 -9.11 -12.90
N LEU A 74 35.83 -10.19 -12.23
CA LEU A 74 37.26 -10.46 -11.98
C LEU A 74 38.08 -10.41 -13.28
N SER A 75 37.47 -10.84 -14.39
CA SER A 75 38.04 -10.76 -15.74
C SER A 75 38.31 -9.30 -16.18
N TYR A 76 37.33 -8.41 -15.95
CA TYR A 76 37.47 -6.98 -16.23
C TYR A 76 38.54 -6.31 -15.36
N ALA A 77 38.58 -6.65 -14.07
CA ALA A 77 39.64 -6.17 -13.17
C ALA A 77 41.04 -6.62 -13.62
N LYS A 78 41.18 -7.89 -14.05
CA LYS A 78 42.43 -8.42 -14.60
C LYS A 78 42.83 -7.75 -15.93
N GLN A 79 41.87 -7.39 -16.79
CA GLN A 79 42.13 -6.61 -18.01
C GLN A 79 42.61 -5.18 -17.72
N LEU A 80 42.13 -4.55 -16.65
CA LEU A 80 42.59 -3.25 -16.18
C LEU A 80 43.98 -3.29 -15.50
N GLY A 81 44.62 -4.47 -15.45
CA GLY A 81 45.95 -4.64 -14.85
C GLY A 81 45.94 -4.86 -13.34
N PHE A 82 44.77 -4.98 -12.71
CA PHE A 82 44.68 -5.36 -11.30
C PHE A 82 45.07 -6.83 -11.13
N GLN A 83 46.00 -7.09 -10.22
CA GLN A 83 46.42 -8.44 -9.85
C GLN A 83 45.80 -8.82 -8.51
N GLU A 84 45.34 -10.06 -8.38
CA GLU A 84 44.86 -10.60 -7.10
C GLU A 84 46.02 -10.64 -6.10
N THR A 85 46.00 -9.74 -5.12
CA THR A 85 46.94 -9.74 -4.01
C THR A 85 46.61 -10.91 -3.08
N LYS A 86 47.56 -11.84 -2.89
CA LYS A 86 47.46 -12.97 -1.94
C LYS A 86 47.59 -12.56 -0.47
N GLU A 87 47.57 -11.27 -0.19
CA GLU A 87 47.66 -10.73 1.17
C GLU A 87 46.36 -11.07 1.90
N LYS A 88 46.46 -12.02 2.83
CA LYS A 88 45.42 -12.30 3.82
C LYS A 88 45.35 -11.06 4.71
N PHE A 89 44.43 -10.14 4.40
CA PHE A 89 44.05 -9.11 5.37
C PHE A 89 43.72 -9.86 6.65
N THR A 90 44.54 -9.66 7.67
CA THR A 90 44.34 -10.29 8.97
C THR A 90 42.99 -9.81 9.43
N SER A 91 41.99 -10.69 9.31
CA SER A 91 40.73 -10.58 10.01
C SER A 91 41.11 -10.14 11.42
N MET A 92 40.56 -9.01 11.88
CA MET A 92 40.51 -8.72 13.31
C MET A 92 40.19 -10.04 13.99
N PRO A 93 41.00 -10.49 14.97
CA PRO A 93 40.79 -11.79 15.60
C PRO A 93 39.32 -11.83 15.99
N ALA A 94 38.62 -12.86 15.50
CA ALA A 94 37.23 -13.08 15.84
C ALA A 94 37.13 -12.90 17.35
N VAL A 95 36.43 -11.86 17.80
CA VAL A 95 36.10 -11.72 19.20
C VAL A 95 35.24 -12.94 19.49
N THR A 96 35.87 -13.96 20.04
CA THR A 96 35.20 -15.11 20.63
C THR A 96 34.34 -14.54 21.74
N PHE A 97 33.09 -14.23 21.42
CA PHE A 97 32.08 -14.05 22.44
C PHE A 97 32.07 -15.35 23.21
N ALA A 98 32.59 -15.29 24.43
CA ALA A 98 32.65 -16.43 25.32
C ALA A 98 31.26 -17.05 25.37
N THR A 99 31.10 -18.21 24.75
CA THR A 99 30.13 -19.21 25.18
C THR A 99 30.62 -19.73 26.53
N ALA A 100 30.56 -18.87 27.53
CA ALA A 100 30.48 -19.23 28.93
C ALA A 100 29.02 -19.02 29.36
N VAL A 101 28.11 -19.72 28.68
CA VAL A 101 26.90 -20.20 29.35
C VAL A 101 27.21 -21.64 29.67
N ASP A 102 28.04 -21.77 30.71
CA ASP A 102 28.24 -23.02 31.39
C ASP A 102 26.87 -23.53 31.85
N SER A 103 26.68 -24.80 31.58
CA SER A 103 25.62 -25.73 31.91
C SER A 103 25.09 -25.75 33.36
N GLU A 104 25.45 -24.80 34.23
CA GLU A 104 25.10 -24.82 35.66
C GLU A 104 23.74 -24.19 36.02
N THR A 105 23.03 -23.50 35.12
CA THR A 105 21.73 -22.87 35.48
C THR A 105 20.48 -23.71 35.21
N ARG A 106 20.61 -24.97 34.76
CA ARG A 106 19.44 -25.85 34.53
C ARG A 106 18.90 -26.55 35.79
N VAL A 107 19.31 -26.16 36.99
CA VAL A 107 18.80 -26.74 38.26
C VAL A 107 17.91 -25.76 39.05
N ALA A 108 17.71 -24.53 38.58
CA ALA A 108 16.93 -23.52 39.32
C ALA A 108 15.55 -23.20 38.70
N VAL A 109 14.85 -24.17 38.11
CA VAL A 109 13.38 -24.07 37.87
C VAL A 109 12.75 -25.46 37.98
N ALA A 110 12.89 -26.07 39.14
CA ALA A 110 12.09 -27.24 39.55
C ALA A 110 11.78 -27.11 41.04
N ARG A 111 10.87 -26.20 41.36
CA ARG A 111 10.05 -26.20 42.57
C ARG A 111 8.76 -25.45 42.31
#